data_AF-A0A524DTK3-F1
#
_entry.id   AF-A0A524DTK3-F1
#
_cell.length_a   1.000
_cell.length_b   1.000
_cell.length_c   1.000
_cell.angle_alpha   90.00
_cell.angle_beta   90.00
_cell.angle_gamma   90.00
#
_symmetry.space_group_name_H-M   'P 1'
#
loop_
_entity.id
_entity.type
_entity.pdbx_description
1 polymer ?
#
loop_
_entity_poly.entity_id
_entity_poly.type
_entity_poly.pdbx_seq_one_letter_code
_entity_poly.pdbx_strand_id
1 'polypeptide(L)'
;MGAKAEGAAQGFTLLGAIVLVVFALFQLLIPGVNAALGGSFDGVINAVLGIALLLMALLGIDACGFIYWKIRRSGAMLALFGFLSIVIVGRGLNFDILSWLQNIGMFAGLMLLIAGILILTRSSPRG
;
A
#
# COMPACT_ATOMS: atom_id res chain seq x y z
N MET A 1 -14.04 3.15 23.49
CA MET A 1 -12.97 3.67 22.58
C MET A 1 -12.65 2.75 21.41
N GLY A 2 -12.94 1.43 21.47
CA GLY A 2 -12.66 0.48 20.37
C GLY A 2 -13.28 0.87 19.02
N ALA A 3 -14.58 1.14 18.94
CA ALA A 3 -15.25 1.46 17.68
C ALA A 3 -14.65 2.67 16.92
N LYS A 4 -14.04 3.64 17.62
CA LYS A 4 -13.39 4.81 17.00
C LYS A 4 -12.07 4.46 16.31
N ALA A 5 -11.28 3.55 16.89
CA ALA A 5 -10.00 3.12 16.31
C ALA A 5 -10.21 2.20 15.09
N GLU A 6 -11.30 1.44 15.07
CA GLU A 6 -11.71 0.63 13.92
C GLU A 6 -12.07 1.47 12.71
N GLY A 7 -12.91 2.50 12.91
CA GLY A 7 -13.26 3.43 11.86
C GLY A 7 -12.04 4.21 11.34
N ALA A 8 -11.09 4.57 12.21
CA ALA A 8 -9.85 5.21 11.81
C ALA A 8 -8.98 4.29 10.93
N ALA A 9 -8.76 3.04 11.35
CA ALA A 9 -7.98 2.07 10.56
C ALA A 9 -8.62 1.78 9.20
N GLN A 10 -9.95 1.69 9.14
CA GLN A 10 -10.69 1.58 7.90
C GLN A 10 -10.53 2.82 7.01
N GLY A 11 -10.65 4.02 7.57
CA GLY A 11 -10.44 5.27 6.84
C GLY A 11 -9.04 5.38 6.24
N PHE A 12 -8.01 5.07 7.02
CA PHE A 12 -6.62 5.06 6.55
C PHE A 12 -6.37 3.99 5.48
N THR A 13 -6.98 2.81 5.62
CA THR A 13 -6.84 1.75 4.62
C THR A 13 -7.47 2.14 3.29
N LEU A 14 -8.69 2.66 3.32
CA LEU A 14 -9.41 3.03 2.09
C LEU A 14 -8.68 4.17 1.36
N LEU A 15 -8.29 5.22 2.10
CA LEU A 15 -7.60 6.36 1.51
C LEU A 15 -6.22 5.95 1.00
N GLY A 16 -5.46 5.18 1.79
CA GLY A 16 -4.19 4.61 1.37
C GLY A 16 -4.33 3.78 0.10
N ALA A 17 -5.30 2.87 0.04
CA ALA A 17 -5.52 2.01 -1.13
C ALA A 17 -5.87 2.81 -2.40
N ILE A 18 -6.75 3.81 -2.31
CA ILE A 18 -7.10 4.67 -3.45
C ILE A 18 -5.86 5.40 -3.97
N VAL A 19 -5.10 6.03 -3.07
CA VAL A 19 -3.89 6.77 -3.44
C VAL A 19 -2.86 5.83 -4.07
N LEU A 20 -2.70 4.63 -3.53
CA LEU A 20 -1.78 3.62 -4.02
C LEU A 20 -2.19 3.09 -5.41
N VAL A 21 -3.50 2.94 -5.67
CA VAL A 21 -4.03 2.58 -7.01
C VAL A 21 -3.73 3.68 -8.02
N VAL A 22 -4.00 4.94 -7.70
CA VAL A 22 -3.70 6.08 -8.58
C VAL A 22 -2.21 6.15 -8.87
N PHE A 23 -1.37 6.04 -7.84
CA PHE A 23 0.08 6.03 -7.99
C PHE A 23 0.54 4.87 -8.89
N ALA A 24 0.08 3.65 -8.60
CA ALA A 24 0.47 2.45 -9.35
C ALA A 24 0.06 2.54 -10.82
N LEU A 25 -1.14 3.05 -11.14
CA LEU A 25 -1.60 3.20 -12.51
C LEU A 25 -0.82 4.28 -13.27
N PHE A 26 -0.77 5.50 -12.72
CA PHE A 26 -0.29 6.66 -13.48
C PHE A 26 1.22 6.85 -13.44
N GLN A 27 1.90 6.42 -12.36
CA GLN A 27 3.35 6.61 -12.24
C GLN A 27 4.17 5.38 -12.62
N LEU A 28 3.60 4.17 -12.51
CA LEU A 28 4.34 2.94 -12.79
C LEU A 28 3.78 2.15 -13.97
N LEU A 29 2.49 1.80 -13.94
CA LEU A 29 1.90 0.86 -14.89
C LEU A 29 1.82 1.45 -16.29
N ILE A 30 1.17 2.61 -16.47
CA ILE A 30 0.99 3.21 -17.79
C ILE A 30 2.35 3.58 -18.42
N PRO A 31 3.26 4.29 -17.72
CA PRO A 31 4.59 4.58 -18.27
C PRO A 31 5.41 3.31 -18.51
N GLY A 32 5.35 2.34 -17.59
CA GLY A 32 6.07 1.07 -17.68
C GLY A 32 5.63 0.23 -18.87
N VAL A 33 4.32 0.09 -19.10
CA VAL A 33 3.76 -0.63 -20.26
C VAL A 33 4.17 0.06 -21.56
N ASN A 34 4.07 1.39 -21.64
CA ASN A 34 4.48 2.12 -22.84
C ASN A 34 5.98 1.94 -23.14
N ALA A 35 6.83 1.96 -22.11
CA ALA A 35 8.26 1.71 -22.27
C ALA A 35 8.59 0.25 -22.59
N ALA A 36 7.84 -0.70 -22.04
CA ALA A 36 7.98 -2.13 -22.32
C ALA A 36 7.61 -2.47 -23.76
N LEU A 37 6.55 -1.86 -24.31
CA LEU A 37 6.18 -1.98 -25.71
C LEU A 37 7.25 -1.40 -26.65
N GLY A 38 8.05 -0.45 -26.16
CA GLY A 38 9.25 0.06 -26.82
C GLY A 38 10.50 -0.81 -26.67
N GLY A 39 10.40 -1.98 -26.03
CA GLY A 39 11.52 -2.92 -25.84
C GLY A 39 12.44 -2.64 -24.64
N SER A 40 12.07 -1.72 -23.75
CA SER A 40 12.87 -1.40 -22.55
C SER A 40 12.62 -2.39 -21.42
N PHE A 41 13.70 -3.01 -20.92
CA PHE A 41 13.66 -3.90 -19.75
C PHE A 41 13.21 -3.18 -18.47
N ASP A 42 13.64 -1.94 -18.28
CA ASP A 42 13.20 -1.11 -17.15
C ASP A 42 11.69 -0.83 -17.20
N GLY A 43 11.13 -0.69 -18.42
CA GLY A 43 9.69 -0.59 -18.63
C GLY A 43 8.93 -1.81 -18.12
N VAL A 44 9.43 -3.02 -18.41
CA VAL A 44 8.84 -4.28 -17.95
C VAL A 44 8.86 -4.37 -16.43
N ILE A 45 9.98 -4.01 -15.79
CA ILE A 45 10.09 -3.97 -14.32
C ILE A 45 9.04 -3.03 -13.73
N ASN A 46 8.95 -1.80 -14.24
CA ASN A 46 8.00 -0.81 -13.73
C ASN A 46 6.54 -1.25 -13.92
N ALA A 47 6.22 -1.92 -15.03
CA ALA A 47 4.90 -2.50 -15.24
C ALA A 47 4.58 -3.58 -14.21
N VAL A 48 5.50 -4.52 -13.96
CA VAL A 48 5.31 -5.59 -12.97
C VAL A 48 5.18 -5.01 -11.55
N LEU A 49 5.99 -4.01 -11.18
CA LEU A 49 5.90 -3.34 -9.88
C LEU A 49 4.58 -2.57 -9.73
N GLY A 50 4.08 -1.93 -10.79
CA GLY A 50 2.77 -1.31 -10.81
C GLY A 50 1.65 -2.32 -10.54
N ILE A 51 1.69 -3.49 -11.18
CA ILE A 51 0.73 -4.57 -10.92
C ILE A 51 0.83 -5.06 -9.47
N ALA A 52 2.04 -5.24 -8.94
CA ALA A 52 2.24 -5.67 -7.56
C ALA A 52 1.65 -4.69 -6.55
N LEU A 53 1.79 -3.37 -6.78
CA LEU A 53 1.16 -2.35 -5.94
C LEU A 53 -0.37 -2.40 -6.01
N LEU A 54 -0.95 -2.60 -7.19
CA LEU A 54 -2.41 -2.78 -7.33
C LEU A 54 -2.92 -3.98 -6.53
N LEU A 55 -2.20 -5.10 -6.61
CA LEU A 55 -2.53 -6.29 -5.81
C LEU A 55 -2.44 -5.99 -4.31
N MET A 56 -1.43 -5.25 -3.86
CA MET A 56 -1.31 -4.87 -2.45
C MET A 56 -2.40 -3.91 -1.97
N ALA A 57 -2.86 -2.98 -2.82
CA ALA A 57 -4.03 -2.15 -2.50
C ALA A 57 -5.28 -3.02 -2.30
N LEU A 58 -5.53 -3.97 -3.20
CA LEU A 58 -6.69 -4.88 -3.11
C LEU A 58 -6.60 -5.80 -1.88
N LEU A 59 -5.44 -6.40 -1.63
CA LEU A 59 -5.20 -7.25 -0.47
C LEU A 59 -5.25 -6.47 0.85
N GLY A 60 -4.86 -5.19 0.84
CA GLY A 60 -4.99 -4.29 1.98
C GLY A 60 -6.46 -4.03 2.36
N ILE A 61 -7.31 -3.79 1.36
CA ILE A 61 -8.77 -3.62 1.55
C ILE A 61 -9.38 -4.91 2.14
N ASP A 62 -8.99 -6.07 1.62
CA ASP A 62 -9.44 -7.38 2.12
C ASP A 62 -8.94 -7.63 3.56
N ALA A 63 -7.66 -7.37 3.85
CA ALA A 63 -7.05 -7.55 5.17
C ALA A 63 -7.64 -6.62 6.25
N CYS A 64 -8.18 -5.46 5.87
CA CYS A 64 -8.90 -4.56 6.78
C CYS A 64 -10.35 -4.98 7.03
N GLY A 65 -10.89 -5.92 6.23
CA GLY A 65 -12.26 -6.43 6.34
C GLY A 65 -13.32 -5.56 5.66
N PHE A 66 -12.95 -4.76 4.66
CA PHE A 66 -13.92 -4.04 3.81
C PHE A 66 -14.60 -4.97 2.81
N ILE A 67 -13.86 -5.97 2.33
CA ILE A 67 -14.33 -7.02 1.43
C ILE A 67 -14.00 -8.35 2.13
N TYR A 68 -14.87 -9.35 1.98
CA TYR A 68 -14.64 -10.69 2.53
C TYR A 68 -14.28 -11.65 1.39
N TRP A 69 -13.08 -11.52 0.82
CA TRP A 69 -12.71 -12.30 -0.36
C TRP A 69 -11.79 -13.48 -0.05
N LYS A 70 -10.60 -13.25 0.52
CA LYS A 70 -9.61 -14.33 0.74
C LYS A 70 -8.87 -14.27 2.07
N ILE A 71 -8.73 -13.10 2.68
CA ILE A 71 -7.95 -12.90 3.90
C ILE A 71 -8.89 -12.67 5.09
N ARG A 72 -8.77 -13.48 6.14
CA ARG A 72 -9.39 -13.13 7.44
C ARG A 72 -8.76 -11.83 7.94
N ARG A 73 -9.59 -10.89 8.40
CA ARG A 73 -9.17 -9.60 8.93
C ARG A 73 -7.92 -9.72 9.81
N SER A 74 -6.82 -9.11 9.37
CA SER A 74 -5.50 -9.27 10.00
C SER A 74 -4.69 -7.98 9.90
N GLY A 75 -4.43 -7.35 11.05
CA GLY A 75 -3.59 -6.17 11.14
C GLY A 75 -2.12 -6.45 10.77
N ALA A 76 -1.62 -7.66 11.02
CA ALA A 76 -0.27 -8.07 10.65
C ALA A 76 -0.07 -8.09 9.14
N MET A 77 -1.02 -8.68 8.40
CA MET A 77 -0.96 -8.70 6.94
C MET A 77 -1.09 -7.30 6.36
N LEU A 78 -2.00 -6.49 6.90
CA LEU A 78 -2.17 -5.10 6.46
C LEU A 78 -0.89 -4.27 6.67
N ALA A 79 -0.23 -4.42 7.82
CA ALA A 79 1.04 -3.76 8.10
C ALA A 79 2.16 -4.22 7.15
N LEU A 80 2.20 -5.52 6.85
CA LEU A 80 3.17 -6.11 5.92
C LEU A 80 2.97 -5.62 4.48
N PHE A 81 1.73 -5.54 4.01
CA PHE A 81 1.43 -4.98 2.69
C PHE A 81 1.80 -3.49 2.61
N GLY A 82 1.49 -2.72 3.66
CA GLY A 82 1.93 -1.34 3.79
C GLY A 82 3.46 -1.22 3.69
N PHE A 83 4.19 -2.00 4.48
CA PHE A 83 5.66 -2.02 4.44
C PHE A 83 6.22 -2.38 3.06
N LEU A 84 5.74 -3.45 2.44
CA LEU A 84 6.18 -3.86 1.11
C LEU A 84 5.91 -2.78 0.07
N SER A 85 4.76 -2.10 0.16
CA SER A 85 4.43 -1.03 -0.78
C SER A 85 5.39 0.17 -0.66
N ILE A 86 5.81 0.51 0.56
CA ILE A 86 6.84 1.51 0.82
C ILE A 86 8.16 1.08 0.19
N VAL A 87 8.56 -0.18 0.32
CA VAL A 87 9.81 -0.68 -0.26
C VAL A 87 9.77 -0.62 -1.80
N ILE A 88 8.65 -0.98 -2.41
CA ILE A 88 8.50 -0.93 -3.89
C ILE A 88 8.57 0.52 -4.38
N VAL A 89 7.83 1.44 -3.75
CA VAL A 89 7.80 2.84 -4.18
C VAL A 89 9.14 3.55 -3.86
N GLY A 90 9.80 3.16 -2.78
CA GLY A 90 11.10 3.69 -2.38
C GLY A 90 12.26 3.26 -3.28
N ARG A 91 12.05 2.26 -4.16
CA ARG A 91 13.07 1.80 -5.10
C ARG A 91 13.40 2.94 -6.08
N GLY A 92 14.63 3.43 -5.99
CA GLY A 92 15.14 4.51 -6.85
C GLY A 92 15.04 5.90 -6.23
N LEU A 93 14.50 6.05 -5.01
CA LEU A 93 14.68 7.27 -4.24
C LEU A 93 16.09 7.29 -3.63
N ASN A 94 16.77 8.43 -3.74
CA ASN A 94 17.92 8.73 -2.91
C ASN A 94 17.49 8.78 -1.44
N PHE A 95 18.41 8.56 -0.49
CA PHE A 95 18.19 8.68 0.96
C PHE A 95 17.96 10.14 1.42
N ASP A 96 17.12 10.88 0.69
CA ASP A 96 16.61 12.17 1.08
C ASP A 96 15.23 11.99 1.72
N ILE A 97 15.19 12.18 3.04
CA ILE A 97 13.99 12.06 3.87
C ILE A 97 12.89 13.00 3.40
N LEU A 98 13.23 14.18 2.86
CA LEU A 98 12.24 15.14 2.38
C LEU A 98 11.55 14.65 1.10
N SER A 99 12.34 14.15 0.15
CA SER A 99 11.81 13.55 -1.10
C SER A 99 10.92 12.34 -0.79
N TRP A 100 11.33 11.55 0.20
CA TRP A 100 10.59 10.39 0.68
C TRP A 100 9.22 10.77 1.26
N LEU A 101 9.15 11.83 2.09
CA LEU A 101 7.91 12.37 2.66
C LEU A 101 6.98 13.02 1.64
N GLN A 102 7.55 13.61 0.58
CA GLN A 102 6.78 14.23 -0.50
C GLN A 102 6.22 13.21 -1.50
N ASN A 103 6.69 11.96 -1.48
CA ASN A 103 6.22 10.92 -2.37
C ASN A 103 4.86 10.37 -1.90
N ILE A 104 3.84 10.62 -2.72
CA ILE A 104 2.45 10.22 -2.46
C ILE A 104 2.29 8.70 -2.31
N GLY A 105 3.06 7.90 -3.07
CA GLY A 105 3.03 6.44 -2.95
C GLY A 105 3.61 5.94 -1.63
N MET A 106 4.65 6.60 -1.11
CA MET A 106 5.23 6.30 0.22
C MET A 106 4.23 6.63 1.33
N PHE A 107 3.55 7.77 1.21
CA PHE A 107 2.50 8.17 2.14
C PHE A 107 1.33 7.18 2.15
N ALA A 108 0.91 6.70 0.97
CA ALA A 108 -0.12 5.67 0.86
C ALA A 108 0.28 4.35 1.55
N GLY A 109 1.53 3.92 1.37
CA GLY A 109 2.06 2.74 2.05
C GLY A 109 2.13 2.91 3.58
N LEU A 110 2.49 4.10 4.05
CA LEU A 110 2.46 4.45 5.47
C LEU A 110 1.05 4.40 6.06
N MET A 111 0.03 4.87 5.33
CA MET A 111 -1.36 4.81 5.79
C MET A 111 -1.83 3.37 6.01
N LEU A 112 -1.49 2.46 5.09
CA LEU A 112 -1.76 1.03 5.24
C LEU A 112 -1.00 0.44 6.43
N LEU A 113 0.27 0.81 6.60
CA LEU A 113 1.10 0.36 7.71
C LEU A 113 0.53 0.80 9.07
N ILE A 114 0.15 2.07 9.20
CA ILE A 114 -0.47 2.63 10.40
C ILE A 114 -1.81 1.95 10.67
N ALA A 115 -2.64 1.74 9.65
CA ALA A 115 -3.90 1.01 9.80
C ALA A 115 -3.69 -0.42 10.31
N GLY A 116 -2.67 -1.11 9.80
CA GLY A 116 -2.27 -2.44 10.29
C GLY A 116 -1.84 -2.43 11.75
N ILE A 117 -1.00 -1.47 12.14
CA ILE A 117 -0.56 -1.30 13.54
C ILE A 117 -1.73 -0.97 14.47
N LEU A 118 -2.67 -0.13 14.04
CA LEU A 118 -3.87 0.21 14.82
C LEU A 118 -4.75 -1.03 15.08
N ILE A 119 -4.88 -1.91 14.08
CA ILE A 119 -5.60 -3.18 14.25
C ILE A 119 -4.84 -4.13 15.17
N LEU A 120 -3.51 -4.24 15.03
CA LEU A 120 -2.65 -5.09 15.87
C LEU A 120 -2.68 -4.70 17.34
N THR A 121 -2.44 -3.43 17.62
CA THR A 121 -2.39 -2.88 18.98
C THR A 121 -3.73 -2.95 19.71
N ARG A 122 -4.84 -3.05 18.98
CA ARG A 122 -6.16 -3.35 19.55
C ARG A 122 -6.42 -4.86 19.72
N SER A 123 -5.87 -5.70 18.85
CA SER A 123 -6.05 -7.16 18.92
C SER A 123 -5.26 -7.82 20.06
N SER A 124 -4.31 -7.10 20.69
CA SER A 124 -3.69 -7.56 21.92
C SER A 124 -4.71 -7.49 23.05
N PRO A 125 -5.11 -8.63 23.67
CA PRO A 125 -5.90 -8.57 24.88
C PRO A 125 -5.06 -7.83 25.91
N ARG A 126 -5.63 -6.77 26.47
CA ARG A 126 -5.15 -6.23 27.74
C ARG A 126 -5.31 -7.37 28.74
N GLY A 127 -4.20 -8.04 29.05
CA GLY A 127 -4.02 -8.78 30.30
C GLY A 127 -3.99 -7.80 31.46
#